data_AF-A0AAX3X9Q0-F1
#
_entry.id   AF-A0AAX3X9Q0-F1
#
_cell.length_a   1.000
_cell.length_b   1.000
_cell.length_c   1.000
_cell.angle_alpha   90.00
_cell.angle_beta   90.00
_cell.angle_gamma   90.00
#
_symmetry.space_group_name_H-M   'P 1'
#
loop_
_entity.id
_entity.type
_entity.pdbx_description
1 polymer ?
#
loop_
_entity_poly.entity_id
_entity_poly.type
_entity_poly.pdbx_seq_one_letter_code
_entity_poly.pdbx_strand_id
1 'polypeptide(L)'
;MITRKRANPIGALWLMEKFQIEVFQPLPIVSYSTTTSRRSTETDSQTGFKVEFYQERQRPEDTVIAHLQFHLRYEIPHFEFLSRLFSVINEAVLQEWVNSEPTGKYARRAAFLYEFFTEKNLTAPENLAGNYIDAINSKKLVTASKHKIEKNQKWRVNNNLAGNRDFCPILIKTEKLTEASSVDVKTLLDELNNEVGEDTLLRSAGWFTLGESRASFKIEGETDKSTRIQRFANVIERFTGKMELPLDLALLQKEILGTQTAITQFGLRQSPVFIGQIRRFQEIVHYIAPPFQTLQQKLDGLDLFWQKTEGQSPILRSAAIAFAFVYIHPLADGNGRLHRFLFNDLLRRDNATYDPIILPISGVISGNEQEKIAYANILEQVSKPVMHCLSEHYCFSKKEQKYSDGIQSNFEIEHSELAEPIWQYPDLTQHIHYFSELVKKTITVYMRNESYYLNSYEQAKSALTELIEMPNHYVDRIIRSIQENNGKLTNKLAKDYPFLKDEQLWQQMVEVVRENFQI
;
A
#
# COMPACT_ATOMS: atom_id res chain seq x y z
N MET A 1 30.85 15.48 11.65
CA MET A 1 29.97 15.98 10.58
C MET A 1 30.83 16.57 9.48
N ILE A 2 30.99 15.85 8.37
CA ILE A 2 31.66 16.38 7.18
C ILE A 2 30.71 17.45 6.61
N THR A 3 31.11 18.71 6.61
CA THR A 3 30.28 19.78 6.04
C THR A 3 30.17 19.56 4.53
N ARG A 4 28.93 19.44 4.02
CA ARG A 4 28.61 19.26 2.58
C ARG A 4 29.28 20.28 1.64
N LYS A 5 29.80 21.40 2.18
CA LYS A 5 30.56 22.44 1.47
C LYS A 5 31.91 21.99 0.87
N ARG A 6 32.43 20.79 1.17
CA ARG A 6 33.71 20.26 0.62
C ARG A 6 33.55 18.90 -0.07
N ALA A 7 32.36 18.60 -0.59
CA ALA A 7 32.04 17.32 -1.17
C ALA A 7 31.50 17.52 -2.59
N ASN A 8 32.02 16.77 -3.57
CA ASN A 8 31.55 16.81 -4.95
C ASN A 8 30.52 15.69 -5.18
N PRO A 9 29.37 15.96 -5.79
CA PRO A 9 28.39 14.93 -6.09
C PRO A 9 28.95 13.90 -7.08
N ILE A 10 28.63 12.63 -6.88
CA ILE A 10 28.98 11.54 -7.80
C ILE A 10 27.78 10.60 -8.00
N GLY A 11 27.86 9.67 -8.94
CA GLY A 11 26.76 8.74 -9.22
C GLY A 11 25.49 9.45 -9.72
N ALA A 12 24.33 9.02 -9.22
CA ALA A 12 23.03 9.59 -9.60
C ALA A 12 22.94 11.09 -9.33
N LEU A 13 23.45 11.57 -8.20
CA LEU A 13 23.34 12.99 -7.83
C LEU A 13 24.04 13.90 -8.86
N TRP A 14 25.24 13.51 -9.32
CA TRP A 14 25.95 14.25 -10.36
C TRP A 14 25.20 14.26 -11.69
N LEU A 15 24.58 13.13 -12.07
CA LEU A 15 23.78 13.04 -13.29
C LEU A 15 22.52 13.91 -13.20
N MET A 16 21.89 13.96 -12.03
CA MET A 16 20.75 14.85 -11.78
C MET A 16 21.16 16.32 -11.95
N GLU A 17 22.28 16.75 -11.37
CA GLU A 17 22.78 18.12 -11.51
C GLU A 17 23.16 18.44 -12.96
N LYS A 18 23.87 17.54 -13.65
CA LYS A 18 24.34 17.74 -15.02
C LYS A 18 23.19 17.94 -16.02
N PHE A 19 22.11 17.17 -15.86
CA PHE A 19 20.97 17.19 -16.78
C PHE A 19 19.76 17.94 -16.23
N GLN A 20 19.90 18.61 -15.07
CA GLN A 20 18.81 19.31 -14.38
C GLN A 20 17.58 18.43 -14.15
N ILE A 21 17.81 17.16 -13.80
CA ILE A 21 16.74 16.20 -13.55
C ILE A 21 16.24 16.36 -12.12
N GLU A 22 14.99 16.78 -11.99
CA GLU A 22 14.27 16.72 -10.73
C GLU A 22 13.71 15.31 -10.51
N VAL A 23 13.96 14.76 -9.33
CA VAL A 23 13.43 13.46 -8.88
C VAL A 23 12.60 13.72 -7.64
N PHE A 24 11.37 13.20 -7.63
CA PHE A 24 10.38 13.51 -6.60
C PHE A 24 10.38 12.49 -5.47
N GLN A 25 10.90 11.29 -5.73
CA GLN A 25 11.13 10.27 -4.71
C GLN A 25 12.58 10.31 -4.18
N PRO A 26 12.79 10.08 -2.87
CA PRO A 26 14.11 10.19 -2.27
C PRO A 26 15.07 9.09 -2.76
N LEU A 27 16.32 9.48 -3.08
CA LEU A 27 17.36 8.51 -3.42
C LEU A 27 17.77 7.68 -2.18
N PRO A 28 17.78 6.34 -2.27
CA PRO A 28 18.18 5.48 -1.14
C PRO A 28 19.65 5.61 -0.75
N ILE A 29 20.49 5.99 -1.72
CA ILE A 29 21.91 6.26 -1.52
C ILE A 29 22.24 7.53 -2.28
N VAL A 30 22.81 8.50 -1.58
CA VAL A 30 23.41 9.71 -2.17
C VAL A 30 24.91 9.66 -1.94
N SER A 31 25.69 9.76 -3.01
CA SER A 31 27.14 9.63 -2.96
C SER A 31 27.85 10.94 -3.28
N TYR A 32 28.91 11.21 -2.51
CA TYR A 32 29.83 12.32 -2.75
C TYR A 32 31.29 11.82 -2.79
N SER A 33 32.15 12.51 -3.53
CA SER A 33 33.61 12.45 -3.31
C SER A 33 34.04 13.56 -2.35
N THR A 34 35.07 13.29 -1.55
CA THR A 34 35.60 14.24 -0.57
C THR A 34 37.12 14.22 -0.56
N THR A 35 37.70 15.39 -0.24
CA THR A 35 39.14 15.55 -0.02
C THR A 35 39.64 14.92 1.29
N THR A 36 38.74 14.38 2.13
CA THR A 36 39.14 13.65 3.34
C THR A 36 39.75 12.29 3.01
N SER A 37 40.65 11.82 3.87
CA SER A 37 41.42 10.59 3.64
C SER A 37 40.65 9.30 3.93
N ARG A 38 39.39 9.34 4.40
CA ARG A 38 38.64 8.15 4.82
C ARG A 38 37.23 8.12 4.25
N ARG A 39 36.81 6.95 3.76
CA ARG A 39 35.41 6.68 3.40
C ARG A 39 34.53 6.67 4.65
N SER A 40 33.35 7.30 4.58
CA SER A 40 32.34 7.27 5.65
C SER A 40 30.93 7.11 5.09
N THR A 41 30.03 6.59 5.91
CA THR A 41 28.62 6.42 5.60
C THR A 41 27.79 6.96 6.74
N GLU A 42 26.83 7.81 6.44
CA GLU A 42 25.78 8.27 7.35
C GLU A 42 24.50 7.53 6.98
N THR A 43 23.77 7.00 7.96
CA THR A 43 22.53 6.24 7.74
C THR A 43 21.40 6.87 8.52
N ASP A 44 20.28 7.14 7.84
CA ASP A 44 19.05 7.61 8.45
C ASP A 44 18.36 6.45 9.20
N SER A 45 18.05 6.64 10.48
CA SER A 45 17.49 5.57 11.34
C SER A 45 16.02 5.26 11.06
N GLN A 46 15.28 6.17 10.42
CA GLN A 46 13.88 5.97 10.10
C GLN A 46 13.73 5.20 8.79
N THR A 47 14.43 5.63 7.74
CA THR A 47 14.31 5.11 6.38
C THR A 47 15.36 4.05 6.05
N GLY A 48 16.52 4.06 6.71
CA GLY A 48 17.69 3.25 6.35
C GLY A 48 18.49 3.81 5.17
N PHE A 49 18.14 5.00 4.68
CA PHE A 49 18.79 5.63 3.52
C PHE A 49 20.16 6.17 3.90
N LYS A 50 21.06 6.24 2.91
CA LYS A 50 22.48 6.47 3.17
C LYS A 50 23.02 7.68 2.43
N VAL A 51 23.89 8.41 3.12
CA VAL A 51 24.81 9.35 2.49
C VAL A 51 26.22 8.77 2.58
N GLU A 52 26.85 8.54 1.44
CA GLU A 52 28.17 7.93 1.35
C GLU A 52 29.21 8.93 0.85
N PHE A 53 30.33 9.01 1.57
CA PHE A 53 31.47 9.86 1.23
C PHE A 53 32.65 9.00 0.80
N TYR A 54 33.04 9.12 -0.45
CA TYR A 54 34.15 8.41 -1.08
C TYR A 54 35.41 9.27 -1.12
N GLN A 55 36.58 8.64 -1.10
CA GLN A 55 37.85 9.38 -1.25
C GLN A 55 37.94 9.98 -2.66
N GLU A 56 38.59 11.14 -2.82
CA GLU A 56 38.71 11.81 -4.13
C GLU A 56 39.32 10.91 -5.22
N ARG A 57 40.27 10.03 -4.88
CA ARG A 57 40.84 9.04 -5.81
C ARG A 57 39.83 8.01 -6.35
N GLN A 58 38.66 7.90 -5.73
CA GLN A 58 37.55 7.02 -6.14
C GLN A 58 36.47 7.77 -6.91
N ARG A 59 36.64 9.09 -7.12
CA ARG A 59 35.72 9.89 -7.92
C ARG A 59 35.70 9.36 -9.36
N PRO A 60 34.52 9.08 -9.94
CA PRO A 60 34.41 8.77 -11.36
C PRO A 60 34.93 9.91 -12.22
N GLU A 61 35.32 9.63 -13.46
CA GLU A 61 35.51 10.69 -14.45
C GLU A 61 34.20 11.46 -14.65
N ASP A 62 34.27 12.76 -14.99
CA ASP A 62 33.11 13.64 -15.17
C ASP A 62 32.36 13.35 -16.50
N THR A 63 32.12 12.07 -16.80
CA THR A 63 31.40 11.56 -17.98
C THR A 63 30.10 10.86 -17.57
N VAL A 64 29.11 10.85 -18.48
CA VAL A 64 27.81 10.20 -18.25
C VAL A 64 28.00 8.72 -17.94
N ILE A 65 28.85 8.04 -18.72
CA ILE A 65 29.14 6.61 -18.58
C ILE A 65 29.73 6.31 -17.21
N ALA A 66 30.74 7.06 -16.77
CA ALA A 66 31.43 6.81 -15.51
C ALA A 66 30.48 6.97 -14.30
N HIS A 67 29.65 8.02 -14.30
CA HIS A 67 28.67 8.24 -13.23
C HIS A 67 27.49 7.25 -13.27
N LEU A 68 27.00 6.87 -14.46
CA LEU A 68 25.95 5.87 -14.60
C LEU A 68 26.44 4.48 -14.17
N GLN A 69 27.66 4.11 -14.57
CA GLN A 69 28.33 2.90 -14.11
C GLN A 69 28.53 2.90 -12.59
N PHE A 70 28.89 4.05 -12.00
CA PHE A 70 29.00 4.20 -10.55
C PHE A 70 27.66 3.92 -9.88
N HIS A 71 26.57 4.53 -10.36
CA HIS A 71 25.21 4.32 -9.84
C HIS A 71 24.82 2.83 -9.89
N LEU A 72 24.99 2.17 -11.05
CA LEU A 72 24.67 0.75 -11.24
C LEU A 72 25.57 -0.21 -10.44
N ARG A 73 26.75 0.24 -10.00
CA ARG A 73 27.74 -0.56 -9.27
C ARG A 73 27.60 -0.43 -7.76
N TYR A 74 27.59 0.80 -7.26
CA TYR A 74 27.75 1.10 -5.84
C TYR A 74 26.43 1.52 -5.18
N GLU A 75 25.58 2.24 -5.90
CA GLU A 75 24.30 2.72 -5.39
C GLU A 75 23.17 1.69 -5.56
N ILE A 76 21.95 2.06 -5.19
CA ILE A 76 20.74 1.29 -5.47
C ILE A 76 20.13 1.89 -6.74
N PRO A 77 19.96 1.12 -7.82
CA PRO A 77 19.29 1.61 -9.04
C PRO A 77 17.92 2.21 -8.69
N HIS A 78 17.73 3.50 -8.98
CA HIS A 78 16.51 4.24 -8.69
C HIS A 78 15.70 4.42 -9.97
N PHE A 79 14.52 3.81 -10.05
CA PHE A 79 13.79 3.64 -11.33
C PHE A 79 13.18 4.94 -11.86
N GLU A 80 12.62 5.79 -11.00
CA GLU A 80 12.19 7.13 -11.43
C GLU A 80 13.37 7.92 -12.01
N PHE A 81 14.52 7.90 -11.31
CA PHE A 81 15.72 8.62 -11.77
C PHE A 81 16.20 8.08 -13.12
N LEU A 82 16.31 6.76 -13.27
CA LEU A 82 16.76 6.14 -14.52
C LEU A 82 15.79 6.41 -15.68
N SER A 83 14.48 6.36 -15.43
CA SER A 83 13.47 6.71 -16.42
C SER A 83 13.63 8.15 -16.92
N ARG A 84 13.76 9.11 -15.99
CA ARG A 84 13.99 10.52 -16.31
C ARG A 84 15.34 10.79 -16.97
N LEU A 85 16.40 10.09 -16.56
CA LEU A 85 17.72 10.20 -17.19
C LEU A 85 17.67 9.71 -18.64
N PHE A 86 17.08 8.55 -18.88
CA PHE A 86 17.03 7.95 -20.21
C PHE A 86 16.12 8.68 -21.19
N SER A 87 15.18 9.50 -20.70
CA SER A 87 14.38 10.37 -21.58
C SER A 87 15.16 11.60 -22.08
N VAL A 88 16.22 12.03 -21.39
CA VAL A 88 16.96 13.26 -21.73
C VAL A 88 18.36 13.02 -22.31
N ILE A 89 19.02 11.88 -22.03
CA ILE A 89 20.33 11.59 -22.62
C ILE A 89 20.20 11.17 -24.09
N ASN A 90 21.21 11.52 -24.89
CA ASN A 90 21.32 11.05 -26.27
C ASN A 90 21.59 9.53 -26.29
N GLU A 91 20.79 8.78 -27.06
CA GLU A 91 20.92 7.32 -27.24
C GLU A 91 22.32 6.90 -27.72
N ALA A 92 23.00 7.75 -28.51
CA ALA A 92 24.34 7.52 -29.02
C ALA A 92 25.35 7.26 -27.89
N VAL A 93 25.18 7.90 -26.72
CA VAL A 93 26.07 7.71 -25.56
C VAL A 93 26.05 6.26 -25.09
N LEU A 94 24.87 5.64 -25.02
CA LEU A 94 24.75 4.24 -24.60
C LEU A 94 25.11 3.27 -25.73
N GLN A 95 24.80 3.63 -26.98
CA GLN A 95 25.20 2.85 -28.14
C GLN A 95 26.72 2.74 -28.26
N GLU A 96 27.45 3.85 -28.10
CA GLU A 96 28.92 3.88 -28.09
C GLU A 96 29.51 3.12 -26.90
N TRP A 97 28.88 3.22 -25.72
CA TRP A 97 29.33 2.47 -24.54
C TRP A 97 29.23 0.96 -24.76
N VAL A 98 28.10 0.47 -25.27
CA VAL A 98 27.95 -0.97 -25.50
C VAL A 98 28.81 -1.48 -26.65
N ASN A 99 29.08 -0.65 -27.67
CA ASN A 99 30.00 -0.99 -28.76
C ASN A 99 31.46 -1.06 -28.28
N SER A 100 31.88 -0.17 -27.38
CA SER A 100 33.25 -0.17 -26.83
C SER A 100 33.47 -1.24 -25.77
N GLU A 101 32.44 -1.59 -24.99
CA GLU A 101 32.48 -2.63 -23.97
C GLU A 101 31.41 -3.74 -24.19
N PRO A 102 31.49 -4.52 -25.29
CA PRO A 102 30.46 -5.49 -25.66
C PRO A 102 30.32 -6.66 -24.67
N THR A 103 31.36 -6.93 -23.88
CA THR A 103 31.33 -7.91 -22.78
C THR A 103 31.11 -7.25 -21.41
N GLY A 104 31.10 -5.92 -21.34
CA GLY A 104 31.02 -5.11 -20.13
C GLY A 104 29.67 -5.27 -19.43
N LYS A 105 29.69 -5.74 -18.18
CA LYS A 105 28.44 -6.00 -17.43
C LYS A 105 27.60 -4.74 -17.20
N TYR A 106 28.22 -3.57 -17.04
CA TYR A 106 27.49 -2.33 -16.78
C TYR A 106 26.93 -1.73 -18.06
N ALA A 107 27.67 -1.77 -19.17
CA ALA A 107 27.17 -1.38 -20.49
C ALA A 107 25.94 -2.20 -20.88
N ARG A 108 26.00 -3.53 -20.77
CA ARG A 108 24.86 -4.43 -21.08
C ARG A 108 23.65 -4.19 -20.17
N ARG A 109 23.86 -3.94 -18.88
CA ARG A 109 22.78 -3.57 -17.94
C ARG A 109 22.16 -2.22 -18.27
N ALA A 110 22.98 -1.22 -18.59
CA ALA A 110 22.49 0.11 -18.95
C ALA A 110 21.69 0.08 -20.25
N ALA A 111 22.16 -0.65 -21.28
CA ALA A 111 21.43 -0.86 -22.52
C ALA A 111 20.07 -1.52 -22.27
N PHE A 112 20.03 -2.63 -21.51
CA PHE A 112 18.77 -3.27 -21.14
C PHE A 112 17.80 -2.32 -20.41
N LEU A 113 18.29 -1.57 -19.41
CA LEU A 113 17.44 -0.65 -18.64
C LEU A 113 16.96 0.53 -19.49
N TYR A 114 17.78 1.03 -20.42
CA TYR A 114 17.39 2.06 -21.37
C TYR A 114 16.20 1.62 -22.22
N GLU A 115 16.28 0.43 -22.82
CA GLU A 115 15.18 -0.12 -23.62
C GLU A 115 13.93 -0.37 -22.76
N PHE A 116 14.12 -0.85 -21.54
CA PHE A 116 13.02 -1.08 -20.59
C PHE A 116 12.24 0.21 -20.29
N PHE A 117 12.94 1.31 -19.95
CA PHE A 117 12.30 2.56 -19.55
C PHE A 117 11.80 3.39 -20.76
N THR A 118 12.47 3.32 -21.91
CA THR A 118 12.16 4.21 -23.06
C THR A 118 11.44 3.55 -24.22
N GLU A 119 11.39 2.22 -24.30
CA GLU A 119 10.94 1.44 -25.47
C GLU A 119 11.75 1.70 -26.77
N LYS A 120 12.79 2.53 -26.71
CA LYS A 120 13.72 2.77 -27.81
C LYS A 120 14.76 1.65 -27.84
N ASN A 121 14.97 1.08 -29.02
CA ASN A 121 15.88 -0.04 -29.21
C ASN A 121 17.29 0.44 -29.55
N LEU A 122 18.29 -0.07 -28.85
CA LEU A 122 19.71 0.02 -29.24
C LEU A 122 20.10 -1.18 -30.11
N THR A 123 21.19 -1.07 -30.85
CA THR A 123 21.73 -2.17 -31.65
C THR A 123 22.76 -2.95 -30.84
N ALA A 124 22.56 -4.26 -30.68
CA ALA A 124 23.53 -5.11 -30.00
C ALA A 124 24.75 -5.36 -30.93
N PRO A 125 25.99 -5.15 -30.45
CA PRO A 125 27.19 -5.40 -31.26
C PRO A 125 27.39 -6.90 -31.53
N GLU A 126 27.93 -7.26 -32.69
CA GLU A 126 28.09 -8.66 -33.12
C GLU A 126 28.96 -9.49 -32.17
N ASN A 127 29.94 -8.86 -31.53
CA ASN A 127 30.86 -9.48 -30.57
C ASN A 127 30.33 -9.47 -29.12
N LEU A 128 29.04 -9.20 -28.90
CA LEU A 128 28.43 -9.23 -27.56
C LEU A 128 28.55 -10.63 -26.95
N ALA A 129 29.22 -10.72 -25.80
CA ALA A 129 29.49 -11.99 -25.12
C ALA A 129 29.53 -11.85 -23.58
N GLY A 130 29.78 -12.98 -22.90
CA GLY A 130 29.85 -13.06 -21.44
C GLY A 130 28.59 -13.62 -20.77
N ASN A 131 28.69 -13.97 -19.49
CA ASN A 131 27.59 -14.63 -18.78
C ASN A 131 26.35 -13.74 -18.65
N TYR A 132 25.19 -14.39 -18.44
CA TYR A 132 23.99 -13.67 -18.04
C TYR A 132 24.19 -12.96 -16.71
N ILE A 133 23.73 -11.71 -16.63
CA ILE A 133 23.81 -10.87 -15.44
C ILE A 133 22.43 -10.36 -15.08
N ASP A 134 22.17 -10.21 -13.79
CA ASP A 134 20.90 -9.66 -13.32
C ASP A 134 20.78 -8.16 -13.63
N ALA A 135 19.59 -7.73 -14.06
CA ALA A 135 19.29 -6.32 -14.29
C ALA A 135 19.51 -5.51 -13.01
N ILE A 136 19.00 -6.01 -11.88
CA ILE A 136 19.14 -5.40 -10.55
C ILE A 136 19.68 -6.40 -9.52
N ASN A 137 20.25 -5.87 -8.43
CA ASN A 137 20.83 -6.71 -7.37
C ASN A 137 19.75 -7.14 -6.36
N SER A 138 19.46 -8.45 -6.32
CA SER A 138 18.46 -9.05 -5.42
C SER A 138 18.79 -8.97 -3.92
N LYS A 139 20.01 -8.57 -3.55
CA LYS A 139 20.37 -8.25 -2.16
C LYS A 139 19.96 -6.83 -1.74
N LYS A 140 19.75 -5.94 -2.72
CA LYS A 140 19.42 -4.52 -2.48
C LYS A 140 17.94 -4.21 -2.74
N LEU A 141 17.35 -4.86 -3.74
CA LEU A 141 15.96 -4.67 -4.16
C LEU A 141 15.21 -6.00 -4.15
N VAL A 142 13.90 -5.95 -3.96
CA VAL A 142 13.02 -7.06 -4.30
C VAL A 142 13.01 -7.24 -5.82
N THR A 143 13.03 -8.49 -6.24
CA THR A 143 13.12 -8.92 -7.64
C THR A 143 11.97 -9.86 -7.96
N ALA A 144 11.79 -10.20 -9.23
CA ALA A 144 10.98 -11.36 -9.59
C ALA A 144 11.45 -12.62 -8.84
N SER A 145 10.51 -13.53 -8.59
CA SER A 145 10.77 -14.86 -8.06
C SER A 145 11.69 -15.62 -9.00
N LYS A 146 12.58 -16.47 -8.47
CA LYS A 146 13.65 -17.12 -9.26
C LYS A 146 13.14 -17.84 -10.50
N HIS A 147 11.97 -18.46 -10.41
CA HIS A 147 11.34 -19.23 -11.50
C HIS A 147 10.59 -18.36 -12.52
N LYS A 148 10.42 -17.05 -12.26
CA LYS A 148 9.80 -16.05 -13.14
C LYS A 148 10.82 -15.13 -13.82
N ILE A 149 12.12 -15.36 -13.61
CA ILE A 149 13.18 -14.55 -14.21
C ILE A 149 13.27 -14.86 -15.71
N GLU A 150 13.08 -13.83 -16.53
CA GLU A 150 13.13 -13.91 -17.99
C GLU A 150 14.55 -13.60 -18.49
N LYS A 151 15.00 -14.28 -19.54
CA LYS A 151 16.30 -14.01 -20.16
C LYS A 151 16.14 -13.07 -21.35
N ASN A 152 16.63 -11.83 -21.22
CA ASN A 152 16.85 -10.97 -22.38
C ASN A 152 18.11 -11.46 -23.12
N GLN A 153 17.92 -12.15 -24.24
CA GLN A 153 19.01 -12.73 -25.02
C GLN A 153 19.89 -11.67 -25.69
N LYS A 154 19.27 -10.59 -26.19
CA LYS A 154 19.92 -9.46 -26.87
C LYS A 154 21.08 -8.88 -26.05
N TRP A 155 20.85 -8.59 -24.77
CA TRP A 155 21.86 -8.03 -23.88
C TRP A 155 22.51 -9.07 -22.95
N ARG A 156 22.08 -10.33 -23.05
CA ARG A 156 22.40 -11.40 -22.09
C ARG A 156 22.21 -10.92 -20.63
N VAL A 157 21.03 -10.33 -20.37
CA VAL A 157 20.61 -9.85 -19.05
C VAL A 157 19.44 -10.69 -18.56
N ASN A 158 19.50 -11.16 -17.32
CA ASN A 158 18.35 -11.72 -16.63
C ASN A 158 17.44 -10.55 -16.22
N ASN A 159 16.28 -10.44 -16.85
CA ASN A 159 15.21 -9.55 -16.44
C ASN A 159 14.60 -10.08 -15.14
N ASN A 160 15.22 -9.70 -14.03
CA ASN A 160 14.75 -10.01 -12.68
C ASN A 160 13.96 -8.85 -12.06
N LEU A 161 13.49 -7.88 -12.86
CA LEU A 161 12.59 -6.82 -12.39
C LEU A 161 11.25 -7.42 -11.96
N ALA A 162 10.67 -6.90 -10.87
CA ALA A 162 9.42 -7.42 -10.30
C ALA A 162 8.16 -7.03 -11.08
N GLY A 163 8.27 -6.26 -12.16
CA GLY A 163 7.15 -5.78 -12.96
C GLY A 163 7.54 -5.45 -14.40
N ASN A 164 6.87 -4.46 -14.98
CA ASN A 164 7.17 -3.87 -16.29
C ASN A 164 7.19 -2.34 -16.21
N ARG A 165 7.13 -1.65 -17.36
CA ARG A 165 7.11 -0.18 -17.41
C ARG A 165 5.82 0.42 -16.84
N ASP A 166 4.71 -0.29 -16.92
CA ASP A 166 3.40 0.22 -16.46
C ASP A 166 3.29 0.19 -14.94
N PHE A 167 3.95 -0.79 -14.31
CA PHE A 167 4.15 -0.85 -12.87
C PHE A 167 5.35 -1.73 -12.51
N CYS A 168 6.35 -1.15 -11.85
CA CYS A 168 7.46 -1.88 -11.23
C CYS A 168 7.92 -1.12 -9.97
N PRO A 169 7.32 -1.39 -8.80
CA PRO A 169 7.58 -0.63 -7.59
C PRO A 169 9.02 -0.83 -7.10
N ILE A 170 9.56 0.19 -6.45
CA ILE A 170 10.83 0.13 -5.75
C ILE A 170 10.56 -0.42 -4.35
N LEU A 171 11.23 -1.52 -4.01
CA LEU A 171 11.15 -2.16 -2.70
C LEU A 171 12.57 -2.47 -2.22
N ILE A 172 13.10 -1.60 -1.35
CA ILE A 172 14.48 -1.62 -0.90
C ILE A 172 14.64 -2.55 0.29
N LYS A 173 15.51 -3.55 0.18
CA LYS A 173 15.81 -4.51 1.24
C LYS A 173 16.64 -3.88 2.36
N THR A 174 15.98 -3.06 3.15
CA THR A 174 16.46 -2.60 4.46
C THR A 174 16.25 -3.70 5.50
N GLU A 175 16.85 -3.55 6.68
CA GLU A 175 16.60 -4.45 7.82
C GLU A 175 15.10 -4.44 8.19
N LYS A 176 14.49 -3.24 8.26
CA LYS A 176 13.06 -3.07 8.52
C LYS A 176 12.17 -3.75 7.48
N LEU A 177 12.48 -3.62 6.18
CA LEU A 177 11.71 -4.32 5.14
C LEU A 177 11.86 -5.83 5.28
N THR A 178 13.06 -6.30 5.60
CA THR A 178 13.34 -7.75 5.75
C THR A 178 12.54 -8.33 6.90
N GLU A 179 12.53 -7.65 8.05
CA GLU A 179 11.72 -8.04 9.21
C GLU A 179 10.22 -7.99 8.90
N ALA A 180 9.74 -6.91 8.29
CA ALA A 180 8.35 -6.76 7.89
C ALA A 180 7.90 -7.85 6.91
N SER A 181 8.77 -8.23 5.98
CA SER A 181 8.50 -9.28 5.00
C SER A 181 8.52 -10.69 5.61
N SER A 182 9.17 -10.87 6.77
CA SER A 182 9.24 -12.16 7.47
C SER A 182 8.05 -12.45 8.39
N VAL A 183 7.12 -11.52 8.52
CA VAL A 183 5.92 -11.72 9.34
C VAL A 183 5.08 -12.84 8.75
N ASP A 184 4.89 -13.89 9.55
CA ASP A 184 4.07 -15.02 9.20
C ASP A 184 2.66 -14.84 9.78
N VAL A 185 1.75 -14.36 8.93
CA VAL A 185 0.34 -14.14 9.26
C VAL A 185 -0.32 -15.43 9.76
N LYS A 186 0.03 -16.57 9.16
CA LYS A 186 -0.59 -17.85 9.51
C LYS A 186 -0.18 -18.26 10.92
N THR A 187 1.11 -18.16 11.23
CA THR A 187 1.60 -18.45 12.59
C THR A 187 0.94 -17.53 13.63
N LEU A 188 0.78 -16.23 13.34
CA LEU A 188 0.09 -15.31 14.27
C LEU A 188 -1.39 -15.69 14.49
N LEU A 189 -2.09 -16.14 13.43
CA LEU A 189 -3.46 -16.63 13.54
C LEU A 189 -3.55 -17.95 14.31
N ASP A 190 -2.60 -18.88 14.07
CA ASP A 190 -2.53 -20.16 14.78
C ASP A 190 -2.27 -19.95 16.27
N GLU A 191 -1.39 -19.00 16.63
CA GLU A 191 -1.14 -18.59 18.02
C GLU A 191 -2.41 -18.02 18.67
N LEU A 192 -3.11 -17.11 17.99
CA LEU A 192 -4.38 -16.57 18.48
C LEU A 192 -5.42 -17.69 18.65
N ASN A 193 -5.52 -18.59 17.68
CA ASN A 193 -6.44 -19.73 17.72
C ASN A 193 -6.18 -20.65 18.91
N ASN A 194 -4.91 -20.96 19.19
CA ASN A 194 -4.51 -21.74 20.36
C ASN A 194 -4.85 -21.04 21.68
N GLU A 195 -4.85 -19.72 21.68
CA GLU A 195 -5.15 -18.92 22.87
C GLU A 195 -6.66 -18.82 23.16
N VAL A 196 -7.48 -18.44 22.16
CA VAL A 196 -8.93 -18.17 22.37
C VAL A 196 -9.81 -19.39 22.10
N GLY A 197 -9.26 -20.41 21.44
CA GLY A 197 -9.97 -21.61 21.00
C GLY A 197 -10.60 -21.45 19.60
N GLU A 198 -10.57 -22.53 18.83
CA GLU A 198 -11.05 -22.58 17.44
C GLU A 198 -12.52 -22.18 17.30
N ASP A 199 -13.39 -22.71 18.15
CA ASP A 199 -14.82 -22.40 18.13
C ASP A 199 -15.08 -20.91 18.43
N THR A 200 -14.33 -20.30 19.35
CA THR A 200 -14.43 -18.86 19.65
C THR A 200 -13.97 -18.02 18.46
N LEU A 201 -12.83 -18.37 17.87
CA LEU A 201 -12.26 -17.61 16.74
C LEU A 201 -13.15 -17.68 15.50
N LEU A 202 -13.67 -18.87 15.17
CA LEU A 202 -14.56 -19.08 14.04
C LEU A 202 -15.91 -18.38 14.22
N ARG A 203 -16.49 -18.42 15.43
CA ARG A 203 -17.72 -17.65 15.74
C ARG A 203 -17.50 -16.14 15.66
N SER A 204 -16.29 -15.68 15.95
CA SER A 204 -15.91 -14.27 15.86
C SER A 204 -15.67 -13.78 14.43
N ALA A 205 -15.55 -14.67 13.44
CA ALA A 205 -15.19 -14.31 12.07
C ALA A 205 -16.19 -13.34 11.40
N GLY A 206 -17.50 -13.56 11.57
CA GLY A 206 -18.53 -12.63 11.09
C GLY A 206 -18.46 -11.28 11.79
N TRP A 207 -18.08 -11.26 13.08
CA TRP A 207 -17.87 -10.02 13.82
C TRP A 207 -16.67 -9.24 13.31
N PHE A 208 -15.54 -9.90 13.03
CA PHE A 208 -14.37 -9.24 12.42
C PHE A 208 -14.71 -8.66 11.06
N THR A 209 -15.47 -9.38 10.23
CA THR A 209 -15.87 -8.90 8.90
C THR A 209 -16.80 -7.69 8.99
N LEU A 210 -17.76 -7.72 9.92
CA LEU A 210 -18.62 -6.57 10.18
C LEU A 210 -17.83 -5.38 10.76
N GLY A 211 -16.84 -5.65 11.62
CA GLY A 211 -15.92 -4.68 12.19
C GLY A 211 -15.09 -3.99 11.12
N GLU A 212 -14.49 -4.76 10.21
CA GLU A 212 -13.76 -4.26 9.04
C GLU A 212 -14.64 -3.33 8.21
N SER A 213 -15.86 -3.77 7.88
CA SER A 213 -16.77 -2.97 7.08
C SER A 213 -17.15 -1.66 7.78
N ARG A 214 -17.58 -1.72 9.05
CA ARG A 214 -17.97 -0.54 9.83
C ARG A 214 -16.84 0.47 9.95
N ALA A 215 -15.63 -0.03 10.25
CA ALA A 215 -14.45 0.80 10.40
C ALA A 215 -14.00 1.41 9.06
N SER A 216 -14.09 0.65 7.97
CA SER A 216 -13.84 1.15 6.61
C SER A 216 -14.76 2.33 6.26
N PHE A 217 -16.06 2.26 6.56
CA PHE A 217 -16.96 3.40 6.37
C PHE A 217 -16.65 4.58 7.32
N LYS A 218 -16.21 4.32 8.56
CA LYS A 218 -15.78 5.36 9.50
C LYS A 218 -14.55 6.13 8.98
N ILE A 219 -13.60 5.46 8.32
CA ILE A 219 -12.42 6.09 7.71
C ILE A 219 -12.85 7.09 6.61
N GLU A 220 -13.86 6.73 5.83
CA GLU A 220 -14.42 7.60 4.78
C GLU A 220 -15.43 8.66 5.33
N GLY A 221 -15.61 8.75 6.66
CA GLY A 221 -16.53 9.71 7.29
C GLY A 221 -18.03 9.34 7.25
N GLU A 222 -18.37 8.09 6.94
CA GLU A 222 -19.75 7.62 6.74
C GLU A 222 -20.26 6.69 7.88
N THR A 223 -20.41 7.19 9.11
CA THR A 223 -20.64 6.31 10.29
C THR A 223 -22.04 5.71 10.45
N ASP A 224 -23.08 6.27 9.82
CA ASP A 224 -24.50 5.96 10.18
C ASP A 224 -25.28 5.20 9.08
N LYS A 225 -24.58 4.46 8.21
CA LYS A 225 -25.20 3.79 7.05
C LYS A 225 -25.23 2.26 7.21
N SER A 226 -26.06 1.76 8.13
CA SER A 226 -26.14 0.32 8.48
C SER A 226 -26.29 -0.61 7.27
N THR A 227 -27.13 -0.26 6.29
CA THR A 227 -27.32 -1.06 5.07
C THR A 227 -26.08 -1.08 4.17
N ARG A 228 -25.28 -0.01 4.14
CA ARG A 228 -24.01 0.06 3.39
C ARG A 228 -22.93 -0.80 4.06
N ILE A 229 -22.87 -0.74 5.39
CA ILE A 229 -21.96 -1.55 6.21
C ILE A 229 -22.24 -3.05 5.97
N GLN A 230 -23.50 -3.47 6.00
CA GLN A 230 -23.85 -4.87 5.73
C GLN A 230 -23.51 -5.30 4.29
N ARG A 231 -23.76 -4.45 3.29
CA ARG A 231 -23.40 -4.76 1.90
C ARG A 231 -21.90 -5.02 1.73
N PHE A 232 -21.06 -4.16 2.28
CA PHE A 232 -19.62 -4.33 2.14
C PHE A 232 -19.10 -5.54 2.93
N ALA A 233 -19.66 -5.83 4.12
CA ALA A 233 -19.35 -7.07 4.83
C ALA A 233 -19.70 -8.30 3.96
N ASN A 234 -20.86 -8.31 3.32
CA ASN A 234 -21.26 -9.39 2.41
C ASN A 234 -20.32 -9.50 1.19
N VAL A 235 -19.80 -8.39 0.66
CA VAL A 235 -18.80 -8.40 -0.43
C VAL A 235 -17.53 -9.10 0.03
N ILE A 236 -17.04 -8.76 1.22
CA ILE A 236 -15.84 -9.39 1.79
C ILE A 236 -16.07 -10.90 1.94
N GLU A 237 -17.14 -11.32 2.61
CA GLU A 237 -17.44 -12.75 2.86
C GLU A 237 -17.60 -13.58 1.57
N ARG A 238 -18.27 -13.00 0.57
CA ARG A 238 -18.59 -13.70 -0.68
C ARG A 238 -17.43 -13.75 -1.66
N PHE A 239 -16.58 -12.74 -1.70
CA PHE A 239 -15.62 -12.58 -2.80
C PHE A 239 -14.15 -12.75 -2.39
N THR A 240 -13.78 -12.57 -1.11
CA THR A 240 -12.39 -12.71 -0.66
C THR A 240 -11.83 -14.10 -0.97
N GLY A 241 -10.82 -14.15 -1.84
CA GLY A 241 -10.15 -15.36 -2.32
C GLY A 241 -10.99 -16.22 -3.27
N LYS A 242 -12.17 -15.75 -3.70
CA LYS A 242 -13.18 -16.58 -4.40
C LYS A 242 -13.39 -16.18 -5.87
N MET A 243 -13.06 -14.95 -6.27
CA MET A 243 -13.20 -14.48 -7.66
C MET A 243 -12.04 -14.95 -8.56
N GLU A 244 -12.28 -15.08 -9.86
CA GLU A 244 -11.21 -15.26 -10.85
C GLU A 244 -10.38 -13.97 -11.03
N LEU A 245 -9.12 -14.12 -11.44
CA LEU A 245 -8.25 -13.01 -11.82
C LEU A 245 -8.25 -12.85 -13.35
N PRO A 246 -8.19 -11.61 -13.89
CA PRO A 246 -8.26 -10.34 -13.15
C PRO A 246 -9.65 -10.12 -12.54
N LEU A 247 -9.70 -9.41 -11.41
CA LEU A 247 -10.95 -9.16 -10.69
C LEU A 247 -11.92 -8.31 -11.52
N ASP A 248 -13.20 -8.68 -11.55
CA ASP A 248 -14.27 -7.84 -12.08
C ASP A 248 -14.53 -6.66 -11.14
N LEU A 249 -13.81 -5.56 -11.38
CA LEU A 249 -13.93 -4.33 -10.59
C LEU A 249 -15.31 -3.68 -10.72
N ALA A 250 -16.00 -3.84 -11.86
CA ALA A 250 -17.33 -3.27 -12.04
C ALA A 250 -18.35 -4.00 -11.15
N LEU A 251 -18.27 -5.33 -11.09
CA LEU A 251 -19.08 -6.13 -10.16
C LEU A 251 -18.80 -5.78 -8.71
N LEU A 252 -17.52 -5.76 -8.30
CA LEU A 252 -17.14 -5.41 -6.92
C LEU A 252 -17.63 -4.02 -6.53
N GLN A 253 -17.42 -3.02 -7.40
CA GLN A 253 -17.88 -1.66 -7.15
C GLN A 253 -19.41 -1.59 -7.03
N LYS A 254 -20.14 -2.29 -7.91
CA LYS A 254 -21.60 -2.35 -7.87
C LYS A 254 -22.11 -2.95 -6.56
N GLU A 255 -21.53 -4.05 -6.10
CA GLU A 255 -21.94 -4.72 -4.86
C GLU A 255 -21.62 -3.85 -3.62
N ILE A 256 -20.53 -3.09 -3.65
CA ILE A 256 -20.13 -2.18 -2.57
C ILE A 256 -21.05 -0.96 -2.49
N LEU A 257 -21.29 -0.27 -3.61
CA LEU A 257 -22.08 0.97 -3.64
C LEU A 257 -23.58 0.65 -3.51
N GLY A 258 -24.04 -0.44 -4.11
CA GLY A 258 -25.45 -0.81 -4.21
C GLY A 258 -26.18 -0.07 -5.33
N THR A 259 -27.51 -0.25 -5.39
CA THR A 259 -28.35 0.21 -6.50
C THR A 259 -28.75 1.69 -6.45
N GLN A 260 -28.66 2.32 -5.27
CA GLN A 260 -28.97 3.74 -5.09
C GLN A 260 -27.67 4.57 -5.05
N THR A 261 -27.10 4.82 -6.22
CA THR A 261 -25.87 5.61 -6.40
C THR A 261 -26.06 6.69 -7.47
N ALA A 262 -25.31 7.79 -7.33
CA ALA A 262 -25.25 8.85 -8.34
C ALA A 262 -24.38 8.46 -9.55
N ILE A 263 -23.53 7.44 -9.39
CA ILE A 263 -22.68 6.94 -10.46
C ILE A 263 -23.52 6.06 -11.39
N THR A 264 -23.49 6.38 -12.68
CA THR A 264 -24.29 5.67 -13.70
C THR A 264 -23.55 4.51 -14.36
N GLN A 265 -22.21 4.43 -14.21
CA GLN A 265 -21.37 3.39 -14.80
C GLN A 265 -20.38 2.85 -13.76
N PHE A 266 -20.31 1.52 -13.66
CA PHE A 266 -19.37 0.84 -12.78
C PHE A 266 -18.15 0.35 -13.56
N GLY A 267 -17.01 0.24 -12.88
CA GLY A 267 -15.73 -0.14 -13.46
C GLY A 267 -14.80 1.05 -13.61
N LEU A 268 -13.86 0.95 -14.57
CA LEU A 268 -12.82 1.96 -14.77
C LEU A 268 -13.44 3.32 -15.10
N ARG A 269 -13.08 4.34 -14.32
CA ARG A 269 -13.50 5.72 -14.58
C ARG A 269 -13.04 6.17 -15.96
N GLN A 270 -13.80 7.07 -16.56
CA GLN A 270 -13.50 7.72 -17.84
C GLN A 270 -13.40 9.24 -17.68
N SER A 271 -13.17 9.70 -16.46
CA SER A 271 -12.99 11.09 -16.07
C SER A 271 -11.70 11.26 -15.26
N PRO A 272 -11.11 12.47 -15.22
CA PRO A 272 -10.03 12.76 -14.28
C PRO A 272 -10.56 12.73 -12.85
N VAL A 273 -9.66 12.47 -11.89
CA VAL A 273 -10.00 12.46 -10.46
C VAL A 273 -8.84 13.03 -9.65
N PHE A 274 -9.21 13.77 -8.61
CA PHE A 274 -8.31 14.23 -7.57
C PHE A 274 -8.93 13.88 -6.21
N ILE A 275 -8.08 13.68 -5.20
CA ILE A 275 -8.50 13.54 -3.82
C ILE A 275 -8.26 14.89 -3.16
N GLY A 276 -9.28 15.46 -2.54
CA GLY A 276 -9.21 16.79 -1.96
C GLY A 276 -10.30 17.04 -0.94
N GLN A 277 -10.32 18.26 -0.43
CA GLN A 277 -11.37 18.76 0.44
C GLN A 277 -11.65 20.23 0.12
N ILE A 278 -12.89 20.66 0.34
CA ILE A 278 -13.25 22.08 0.26
C ILE A 278 -12.99 22.71 1.63
N ARG A 279 -12.12 23.72 1.70
CA ARG A 279 -11.96 24.57 2.90
C ARG A 279 -12.26 26.02 2.56
N ARG A 280 -13.19 26.62 3.30
CA ARG A 280 -13.58 28.04 3.11
C ARG A 280 -13.85 28.39 1.64
N PHE A 281 -14.60 27.53 0.94
CA PHE A 281 -14.94 27.67 -0.48
C PHE A 281 -13.76 27.55 -1.47
N GLN A 282 -12.61 27.05 -1.02
CA GLN A 282 -11.47 26.74 -1.89
C GLN A 282 -11.24 25.23 -1.94
N GLU A 283 -11.02 24.72 -3.16
CA GLU A 283 -10.58 23.34 -3.39
C GLU A 283 -9.14 23.19 -2.92
N ILE A 284 -8.89 22.27 -2.00
CA ILE A 284 -7.55 21.84 -1.61
C ILE A 284 -7.32 20.45 -2.18
N VAL A 285 -6.44 20.36 -3.16
CA VAL A 285 -6.04 19.10 -3.79
C VAL A 285 -4.92 18.45 -2.97
N HIS A 286 -5.18 17.25 -2.48
CA HIS A 286 -4.23 16.44 -1.70
C HIS A 286 -3.49 15.41 -2.56
N TYR A 287 -4.12 14.96 -3.64
CA TYR A 287 -3.55 14.00 -4.57
C TYR A 287 -4.23 14.09 -5.92
N ILE A 288 -3.47 13.90 -6.99
CA ILE A 288 -3.99 13.74 -8.35
C ILE A 288 -3.66 12.32 -8.81
N ALA A 289 -4.67 11.58 -9.23
CA ALA A 289 -4.49 10.23 -9.74
C ALA A 289 -4.04 10.25 -11.21
N PRO A 290 -3.50 9.14 -11.74
CA PRO A 290 -3.08 9.09 -13.13
C PRO A 290 -4.20 9.38 -14.15
N PRO A 291 -3.86 9.76 -15.39
CA PRO A 291 -4.84 9.90 -16.48
C PRO A 291 -5.70 8.64 -16.64
N PHE A 292 -7.01 8.80 -16.87
CA PHE A 292 -7.90 7.64 -16.95
C PHE A 292 -7.61 6.73 -18.16
N GLN A 293 -6.95 7.27 -19.19
CA GLN A 293 -6.57 6.55 -20.41
C GLN A 293 -5.49 5.49 -20.16
N THR A 294 -4.72 5.59 -19.07
CA THR A 294 -3.62 4.66 -18.74
C THR A 294 -4.02 3.63 -17.69
N LEU A 295 -5.27 3.64 -17.21
CA LEU A 295 -5.71 2.79 -16.09
C LEU A 295 -5.55 1.29 -16.39
N GLN A 296 -5.96 0.84 -17.58
CA GLN A 296 -5.88 -0.58 -17.93
C GLN A 296 -4.43 -1.06 -17.89
N GLN A 297 -3.50 -0.33 -18.51
CA GLN A 297 -2.07 -0.65 -18.53
C GLN A 297 -1.50 -0.75 -17.11
N LYS A 298 -1.86 0.18 -16.22
CA LYS A 298 -1.39 0.16 -14.82
C LYS A 298 -1.94 -1.04 -14.04
N LEU A 299 -3.20 -1.40 -14.26
CA LEU A 299 -3.80 -2.58 -13.63
C LEU A 299 -3.19 -3.88 -14.15
N ASP A 300 -2.91 -3.97 -15.46
CA ASP A 300 -2.17 -5.09 -16.05
C ASP A 300 -0.75 -5.18 -15.45
N GLY A 301 -0.12 -4.04 -15.18
CA GLY A 301 1.14 -3.96 -14.46
C GLY A 301 1.07 -4.49 -13.02
N LEU A 302 -0.02 -4.23 -12.29
CA LEU A 302 -0.24 -4.81 -10.96
C LEU A 302 -0.36 -6.33 -11.01
N ASP A 303 -1.09 -6.86 -11.99
CA ASP A 303 -1.24 -8.31 -12.19
C ASP A 303 0.09 -8.95 -12.57
N LEU A 304 0.87 -8.31 -13.46
CA LEU A 304 2.20 -8.79 -13.78
C LEU A 304 3.12 -8.80 -12.56
N PHE A 305 3.06 -7.78 -11.69
CA PHE A 305 3.81 -7.77 -10.44
C PHE A 305 3.39 -8.92 -9.53
N TRP A 306 2.09 -9.17 -9.40
CA TRP A 306 1.56 -10.31 -8.64
C TRP A 306 2.12 -11.64 -9.14
N GLN A 307 2.10 -11.86 -10.45
CA GLN A 307 2.60 -13.08 -11.09
C GLN A 307 4.12 -13.23 -10.98
N LYS A 308 4.88 -12.15 -11.21
CA LYS A 308 6.35 -12.16 -11.15
C LYS A 308 6.88 -12.38 -9.74
N THR A 309 6.11 -12.02 -8.71
CA THR A 309 6.51 -12.16 -7.31
C THR A 309 5.94 -13.41 -6.63
N GLU A 310 5.30 -14.31 -7.39
CA GLU A 310 4.71 -15.56 -6.88
C GLU A 310 5.64 -16.33 -5.93
N GLY A 311 5.11 -16.70 -4.75
CA GLY A 311 5.84 -17.43 -3.72
C GLY A 311 6.78 -16.57 -2.85
N GLN A 312 6.78 -15.24 -3.01
CA GLN A 312 7.40 -14.33 -2.04
C GLN A 312 6.44 -13.99 -0.89
N SER A 313 6.91 -13.18 0.06
CA SER A 313 6.14 -12.78 1.26
C SER A 313 4.73 -12.30 0.92
N PRO A 314 3.68 -12.94 1.46
CA PRO A 314 2.29 -12.55 1.22
C PRO A 314 2.00 -11.10 1.64
N ILE A 315 2.51 -10.66 2.80
CA ILE A 315 2.35 -9.27 3.25
C ILE A 315 2.96 -8.30 2.26
N LEU A 316 4.18 -8.57 1.79
CA LEU A 316 4.87 -7.71 0.85
C LEU A 316 4.08 -7.54 -0.45
N ARG A 317 3.62 -8.65 -1.02
CA ARG A 317 2.91 -8.64 -2.30
C ARG A 317 1.54 -7.99 -2.18
N SER A 318 0.78 -8.36 -1.16
CA SER A 318 -0.56 -7.83 -0.90
C SER A 318 -0.55 -6.34 -0.59
N ALA A 319 0.38 -5.88 0.25
CA ALA A 319 0.47 -4.45 0.59
C ALA A 319 0.93 -3.62 -0.62
N ALA A 320 1.91 -4.09 -1.40
CA ALA A 320 2.36 -3.39 -2.60
C ALA A 320 1.21 -3.16 -3.60
N ILE A 321 0.44 -4.21 -3.90
CA ILE A 321 -0.69 -4.13 -4.85
C ILE A 321 -1.82 -3.27 -4.28
N ALA A 322 -2.19 -3.49 -3.01
CA ALA A 322 -3.27 -2.72 -2.40
C ALA A 322 -2.95 -1.22 -2.43
N PHE A 323 -1.76 -0.79 -2.01
CA PHE A 323 -1.39 0.62 -2.05
C PHE A 323 -1.27 1.16 -3.48
N ALA A 324 -0.68 0.41 -4.40
CA ALA A 324 -0.63 0.83 -5.79
C ALA A 324 -2.05 1.04 -6.37
N PHE A 325 -3.01 0.18 -6.04
CA PHE A 325 -4.40 0.33 -6.44
C PHE A 325 -5.02 1.65 -5.93
N VAL A 326 -4.80 2.03 -4.66
CA VAL A 326 -5.38 3.27 -4.12
C VAL A 326 -4.76 4.52 -4.76
N TYR A 327 -3.49 4.46 -5.16
CA TYR A 327 -2.81 5.52 -5.92
C TYR A 327 -3.26 5.59 -7.38
N ILE A 328 -3.43 4.46 -8.06
CA ILE A 328 -4.00 4.43 -9.42
C ILE A 328 -5.42 5.00 -9.44
N HIS A 329 -6.17 4.75 -8.36
CA HIS A 329 -7.54 5.26 -8.15
C HIS A 329 -8.45 4.98 -9.37
N PRO A 330 -8.59 3.71 -9.78
CA PRO A 330 -9.18 3.36 -11.08
C PRO A 330 -10.70 3.58 -11.16
N LEU A 331 -11.39 3.71 -10.03
CA LEU A 331 -12.85 3.84 -9.98
C LEU A 331 -13.28 5.28 -9.70
N ALA A 332 -14.51 5.62 -10.07
CA ALA A 332 -15.11 6.91 -9.73
C ALA A 332 -15.46 7.05 -8.22
N ASP A 333 -15.76 5.93 -7.55
CA ASP A 333 -15.94 5.83 -6.10
C ASP A 333 -15.67 4.39 -5.64
N GLY A 334 -15.34 4.21 -4.37
CA GLY A 334 -15.12 2.91 -3.74
C GLY A 334 -13.66 2.51 -3.65
N ASN A 335 -12.72 3.30 -4.18
CA ASN A 335 -11.29 2.93 -4.24
C ASN A 335 -10.71 2.57 -2.86
N GLY A 336 -11.01 3.35 -1.81
CA GLY A 336 -10.56 3.05 -0.44
C GLY A 336 -11.11 1.72 0.09
N ARG A 337 -12.38 1.42 -0.19
CA ARG A 337 -13.04 0.17 0.22
C ARG A 337 -12.47 -1.04 -0.53
N LEU A 338 -12.28 -0.91 -1.85
CA LEU A 338 -11.66 -1.97 -2.65
C LEU A 338 -10.19 -2.17 -2.28
N HIS A 339 -9.43 -1.13 -1.95
CA HIS A 339 -8.07 -1.25 -1.44
C HIS A 339 -7.99 -2.19 -0.21
N ARG A 340 -8.89 -2.01 0.76
CA ARG A 340 -8.93 -2.81 1.98
C ARG A 340 -9.42 -4.25 1.73
N PHE A 341 -10.38 -4.40 0.83
CA PHE A 341 -10.83 -5.71 0.34
C PHE A 341 -9.69 -6.47 -0.36
N LEU A 342 -8.99 -5.81 -1.29
CA LEU A 342 -7.88 -6.37 -2.07
C LEU A 342 -6.79 -6.92 -1.17
N PHE A 343 -6.47 -6.22 -0.08
CA PHE A 343 -5.48 -6.70 0.85
C PHE A 343 -5.84 -8.08 1.44
N ASN A 344 -7.07 -8.22 1.94
CA ASN A 344 -7.56 -9.50 2.48
C ASN A 344 -7.69 -10.58 1.39
N ASP A 345 -8.15 -10.21 0.19
CA ASP A 345 -8.26 -11.10 -0.97
C ASP A 345 -6.90 -11.68 -1.36
N LEU A 346 -5.87 -10.85 -1.48
CA LEU A 346 -4.52 -11.28 -1.87
C LEU A 346 -3.85 -12.12 -0.78
N LEU A 347 -4.01 -11.77 0.51
CA LEU A 347 -3.54 -12.63 1.60
C LEU A 347 -4.20 -14.01 1.57
N ARG A 348 -5.50 -14.08 1.28
CA ARG A 348 -6.22 -15.35 1.17
C ARG A 348 -5.69 -16.20 0.01
N ARG A 349 -5.46 -15.58 -1.15
CA ARG A 349 -4.91 -16.26 -2.34
C ARG A 349 -3.50 -16.79 -2.12
N ASP A 350 -2.70 -16.10 -1.31
CA ASP A 350 -1.37 -16.55 -0.90
C ASP A 350 -1.39 -17.55 0.27
N ASN A 351 -2.56 -18.01 0.70
CA ASN A 351 -2.75 -18.94 1.83
C ASN A 351 -2.19 -18.41 3.17
N ALA A 352 -2.09 -17.09 3.32
CA ALA A 352 -1.67 -16.44 4.56
C ALA A 352 -2.81 -16.33 5.57
N THR A 353 -4.06 -16.42 5.11
CA THR A 353 -5.29 -16.51 5.92
C THR A 353 -6.18 -17.66 5.41
N TYR A 354 -7.21 -18.03 6.15
CA TYR A 354 -8.13 -19.14 5.80
C TYR A 354 -9.60 -18.73 5.98
N ASP A 355 -10.52 -19.38 5.27
CA ASP A 355 -11.97 -19.11 5.38
C ASP A 355 -12.51 -19.58 6.73
N PRO A 356 -13.34 -18.79 7.44
CA PRO A 356 -13.92 -17.48 7.11
C PRO A 356 -13.17 -16.26 7.67
N ILE A 357 -11.91 -16.39 8.11
CA ILE A 357 -11.19 -15.32 8.82
C ILE A 357 -10.81 -14.16 7.89
N ILE A 358 -11.22 -12.96 8.28
CA ILE A 358 -10.87 -11.67 7.69
C ILE A 358 -10.07 -10.87 8.70
N LEU A 359 -9.01 -10.19 8.27
CA LEU A 359 -8.24 -9.28 9.12
C LEU A 359 -8.90 -7.89 9.15
N PRO A 360 -9.43 -7.44 10.31
CA PRO A 360 -10.11 -6.15 10.44
C PRO A 360 -9.13 -4.98 10.60
N ILE A 361 -8.27 -4.80 9.60
CA ILE A 361 -7.24 -3.75 9.54
C ILE A 361 -7.82 -2.34 9.72
N SER A 362 -9.03 -2.08 9.22
CA SER A 362 -9.71 -0.80 9.37
C SER A 362 -10.07 -0.51 10.82
N GLY A 363 -10.36 -1.56 11.60
CA GLY A 363 -10.64 -1.46 13.03
C GLY A 363 -9.46 -0.83 13.77
N VAL A 364 -8.24 -1.23 13.41
CA VAL A 364 -7.02 -0.65 13.96
C VAL A 364 -6.76 0.75 13.41
N ILE A 365 -6.84 0.96 12.08
CA ILE A 365 -6.62 2.28 11.45
C ILE A 365 -7.53 3.36 12.07
N SER A 366 -8.81 3.03 12.29
CA SER A 366 -9.82 3.96 12.81
C SER A 366 -9.95 3.97 14.33
N GLY A 367 -9.11 3.17 15.02
CA GLY A 367 -9.22 2.90 16.45
C GLY A 367 -8.87 4.10 17.33
N ASN A 368 -7.85 4.86 16.95
CA ASN A 368 -7.46 6.09 17.64
C ASN A 368 -6.81 7.11 16.69
N GLU A 369 -6.50 8.30 17.21
CA GLU A 369 -5.96 9.39 16.39
C GLU A 369 -4.54 9.14 15.88
N GLN A 370 -3.70 8.45 16.66
CA GLN A 370 -2.33 8.12 16.26
C GLN A 370 -2.32 7.18 15.04
N GLU A 371 -3.22 6.20 15.01
CA GLU A 371 -3.34 5.26 13.88
C GLU A 371 -3.84 5.94 12.60
N LYS A 372 -4.80 6.87 12.72
CA LYS A 372 -5.26 7.67 11.57
C LYS A 372 -4.15 8.54 11.00
N ILE A 373 -3.38 9.19 11.88
CA ILE A 373 -2.22 10.00 11.48
C ILE A 373 -1.18 9.10 10.80
N ALA A 374 -0.89 7.92 11.35
CA ALA A 374 0.04 6.98 10.73
C ALA A 374 -0.42 6.53 9.34
N TYR A 375 -1.72 6.23 9.16
CA TYR A 375 -2.30 5.88 7.87
C TYR A 375 -2.26 7.05 6.86
N ALA A 376 -2.55 8.28 7.29
CA ALA A 376 -2.42 9.46 6.44
C ALA A 376 -0.95 9.69 6.03
N ASN A 377 -0.02 9.60 6.98
CA ASN A 377 1.42 9.78 6.72
C ASN A 377 1.98 8.77 5.73
N ILE A 378 1.49 7.52 5.74
CA ILE A 378 1.94 6.53 4.77
C ILE A 378 1.38 6.81 3.36
N LEU A 379 0.13 7.27 3.26
CA LEU A 379 -0.44 7.70 1.97
C LEU A 379 0.35 8.88 1.39
N GLU A 380 0.79 9.80 2.25
CA GLU A 380 1.60 10.97 1.90
C GLU A 380 2.99 10.66 1.34
N GLN A 381 3.53 9.44 1.54
CA GLN A 381 4.82 9.05 0.97
C GLN A 381 4.83 9.07 -0.56
N VAL A 382 3.68 8.86 -1.20
CA VAL A 382 3.54 8.97 -2.67
C VAL A 382 2.77 10.22 -3.05
N SER A 383 1.75 10.63 -2.27
CA SER A 383 0.94 11.78 -2.67
C SER A 383 1.72 13.10 -2.63
N LYS A 384 2.62 13.31 -1.67
CA LYS A 384 3.45 14.52 -1.62
C LYS A 384 4.41 14.63 -2.83
N PRO A 385 5.17 13.58 -3.21
CA PRO A 385 5.95 13.60 -4.44
C PRO A 385 5.12 13.93 -5.69
N VAL A 386 3.95 13.32 -5.84
CA VAL A 386 3.05 13.60 -6.97
C VAL A 386 2.57 15.05 -6.96
N MET A 387 2.17 15.57 -5.80
CA MET A 387 1.72 16.95 -5.70
C MET A 387 2.86 17.96 -5.87
N HIS A 388 4.08 17.66 -5.39
CA HIS A 388 5.27 18.49 -5.66
C HIS A 388 5.55 18.55 -7.17
N CYS A 389 5.32 17.45 -7.89
CA CYS A 389 5.47 17.38 -9.34
C CYS A 389 4.36 18.12 -10.11
N LEU A 390 3.13 18.14 -9.61
CA LEU A 390 1.96 18.59 -10.37
C LEU A 390 1.31 19.87 -9.85
N SER A 391 1.80 20.47 -8.75
CA SER A 391 1.10 21.59 -8.07
C SER A 391 0.85 22.81 -8.94
N GLU A 392 1.67 23.02 -9.98
CA GLU A 392 1.57 24.13 -10.92
C GLU A 392 0.92 23.73 -12.27
N HIS A 393 0.48 22.48 -12.40
CA HIS A 393 0.03 21.89 -13.67
C HIS A 393 -1.43 21.44 -13.65
N TYR A 394 -2.25 21.97 -12.73
CA TYR A 394 -3.69 21.74 -12.75
C TYR A 394 -4.46 23.02 -12.49
N CYS A 395 -5.71 23.05 -12.93
CA CYS A 395 -6.63 24.12 -12.64
C CYS A 395 -8.08 23.63 -12.59
N PHE A 396 -8.98 24.53 -12.20
CA PHE A 396 -10.41 24.31 -12.22
C PHE A 396 -11.05 25.30 -13.18
N SER A 397 -11.65 24.80 -14.26
CA SER A 397 -12.27 25.65 -15.25
C SER A 397 -13.65 26.16 -14.80
N LYS A 398 -14.15 27.18 -15.48
CA LYS A 398 -15.44 27.83 -15.14
C LYS A 398 -16.65 26.99 -15.57
N LYS A 399 -16.47 26.04 -16.47
CA LYS A 399 -17.55 25.22 -17.03
C LYS A 399 -17.23 23.76 -16.74
N GLU A 400 -18.17 23.06 -16.14
CA GLU A 400 -18.06 21.61 -16.01
C GLU A 400 -18.16 20.93 -17.37
N GLN A 401 -17.30 19.94 -17.58
CA GLN A 401 -17.37 19.02 -18.68
C GLN A 401 -18.03 17.72 -18.20
N LYS A 402 -18.94 17.18 -19.01
CA LYS A 402 -19.50 15.85 -18.79
C LYS A 402 -18.65 14.81 -19.50
N TYR A 403 -18.17 13.81 -18.77
CA TYR A 403 -17.36 12.70 -19.25
C TYR A 403 -18.23 11.48 -19.64
N SER A 404 -17.63 10.50 -20.32
CA SER A 404 -18.36 9.36 -20.90
C SER A 404 -18.91 8.38 -19.85
N ASP A 405 -18.35 8.38 -18.64
CA ASP A 405 -18.87 7.66 -17.47
C ASP A 405 -20.03 8.37 -16.75
N GLY A 406 -20.39 9.56 -17.24
CA GLY A 406 -21.46 10.39 -16.71
C GLY A 406 -21.02 11.36 -15.60
N ILE A 407 -19.75 11.34 -15.21
CA ILE A 407 -19.19 12.28 -14.22
C ILE A 407 -19.10 13.68 -14.82
N GLN A 408 -19.48 14.68 -14.03
CA GLN A 408 -19.23 16.09 -14.34
C GLN A 408 -18.01 16.57 -13.55
N SER A 409 -17.07 17.19 -14.24
CA SER A 409 -15.86 17.73 -13.63
C SER A 409 -15.37 18.95 -14.41
N ASN A 410 -14.92 19.96 -13.68
CA ASN A 410 -14.19 21.11 -14.20
C ASN A 410 -12.68 21.02 -13.91
N PHE A 411 -12.21 19.89 -13.38
CA PHE A 411 -10.79 19.69 -13.10
C PHE A 411 -10.03 19.41 -14.39
N GLU A 412 -9.00 20.20 -14.64
CA GLU A 412 -8.13 20.12 -15.81
C GLU A 412 -6.69 19.95 -15.31
N ILE A 413 -6.00 18.96 -15.87
CA ILE A 413 -4.58 18.71 -15.60
C ILE A 413 -3.83 18.77 -16.93
N GLU A 414 -2.71 19.50 -16.90
CA GLU A 414 -1.72 19.56 -17.96
C GLU A 414 -0.47 18.80 -17.50
N HIS A 415 0.38 18.41 -18.45
CA HIS A 415 1.70 17.83 -18.15
C HIS A 415 1.71 16.63 -17.17
N SER A 416 0.64 15.83 -17.16
CA SER A 416 0.52 14.64 -16.29
C SER A 416 1.64 13.62 -16.49
N GLU A 417 2.27 13.61 -17.67
CA GLU A 417 3.44 12.78 -17.99
C GLU A 417 4.64 13.02 -17.05
N LEU A 418 4.73 14.19 -16.40
CA LEU A 418 5.78 14.50 -15.45
C LEU A 418 5.74 13.60 -14.20
N ALA A 419 4.54 13.20 -13.77
CA ALA A 419 4.32 12.34 -12.61
C ALA A 419 4.29 10.84 -12.96
N GLU A 420 4.31 10.49 -14.26
CA GLU A 420 4.23 9.11 -14.73
C GLU A 420 5.32 8.20 -14.14
N PRO A 421 6.61 8.63 -14.03
CA PRO A 421 7.62 7.83 -13.34
C PRO A 421 7.33 7.54 -11.86
N ILE A 422 6.57 8.40 -11.18
CA ILE A 422 6.19 8.21 -9.77
C ILE A 422 5.08 7.15 -9.68
N TRP A 423 4.09 7.19 -10.58
CA TRP A 423 3.01 6.21 -10.62
C TRP A 423 3.47 4.83 -11.12
N GLN A 424 4.42 4.78 -12.06
CA GLN A 424 4.98 3.54 -12.60
C GLN A 424 5.97 2.88 -11.64
N TYR A 425 6.78 3.68 -10.94
CA TYR A 425 7.87 3.20 -10.08
C TYR A 425 7.82 3.78 -8.67
N PRO A 426 6.69 3.60 -7.93
CA PRO A 426 6.59 4.11 -6.58
C PRO A 426 7.52 3.34 -5.63
N ASP A 427 8.20 4.03 -4.72
CA ASP A 427 8.87 3.43 -3.57
C ASP A 427 7.81 3.08 -2.52
N LEU A 428 7.53 1.79 -2.41
CA LEU A 428 6.56 1.24 -1.48
C LEU A 428 7.22 0.59 -0.26
N THR A 429 8.52 0.81 -0.03
CA THR A 429 9.28 0.16 1.04
C THR A 429 8.67 0.43 2.43
N GLN A 430 8.30 1.68 2.71
CA GLN A 430 7.69 2.06 3.99
C GLN A 430 6.27 1.53 4.13
N HIS A 431 5.55 1.36 3.02
CA HIS A 431 4.18 0.84 3.01
C HIS A 431 4.13 -0.60 3.49
N ILE A 432 5.09 -1.42 3.04
CA ILE A 432 5.19 -2.81 3.48
C ILE A 432 5.47 -2.88 4.99
N HIS A 433 6.36 -2.02 5.49
CA HIS A 433 6.65 -1.94 6.92
C HIS A 433 5.42 -1.53 7.74
N TYR A 434 4.75 -0.43 7.35
CA TYR A 434 3.52 0.02 7.99
C TYR A 434 2.47 -1.09 8.05
N PHE A 435 2.25 -1.77 6.92
CA PHE A 435 1.20 -2.79 6.84
C PHE A 435 1.53 -4.06 7.61
N SER A 436 2.80 -4.45 7.66
CA SER A 436 3.28 -5.54 8.53
C SER A 436 2.94 -5.27 9.99
N GLU A 437 3.25 -4.07 10.49
CA GLU A 437 2.93 -3.69 11.88
C GLU A 437 1.43 -3.59 12.12
N LEU A 438 0.68 -3.09 11.14
CA LEU A 438 -0.78 -3.06 11.18
C LEU A 438 -1.37 -4.47 11.30
N VAL A 439 -0.88 -5.43 10.52
CA VAL A 439 -1.32 -6.84 10.57
C VAL A 439 -0.97 -7.48 11.90
N LYS A 440 0.27 -7.32 12.39
CA LYS A 440 0.67 -7.79 13.73
C LYS A 440 -0.31 -7.28 14.79
N LYS A 441 -0.53 -5.97 14.84
CA LYS A 441 -1.43 -5.33 15.81
C LYS A 441 -2.88 -5.77 15.64
N THR A 442 -3.32 -5.98 14.41
CA THR A 442 -4.67 -6.47 14.11
C THR A 442 -4.90 -7.84 14.73
N ILE A 443 -3.95 -8.77 14.59
CA ILE A 443 -4.10 -10.13 15.10
C ILE A 443 -3.85 -10.18 16.62
N THR A 444 -2.71 -9.68 17.07
CA THR A 444 -2.23 -9.89 18.45
C THR A 444 -2.92 -9.01 19.48
N VAL A 445 -3.52 -7.90 19.05
CA VAL A 445 -4.20 -6.95 19.95
C VAL A 445 -5.69 -6.87 19.63
N TYR A 446 -6.05 -6.47 18.40
CA TYR A 446 -7.46 -6.18 18.09
C TYR A 446 -8.31 -7.45 18.08
N MET A 447 -7.99 -8.45 17.24
CA MET A 447 -8.74 -9.69 17.16
C MET A 447 -8.72 -10.46 18.47
N ARG A 448 -7.58 -10.47 19.18
CA ARG A 448 -7.48 -11.02 20.55
C ARG A 448 -8.50 -10.41 21.50
N ASN A 449 -8.51 -9.09 21.63
CA ASN A 449 -9.42 -8.39 22.54
C ASN A 449 -10.89 -8.57 22.14
N GLU A 450 -11.20 -8.48 20.85
CA GLU A 450 -12.56 -8.69 20.33
C GLU A 450 -13.04 -10.13 20.58
N SER A 451 -12.16 -11.13 20.44
CA SER A 451 -12.49 -12.54 20.74
C SER A 451 -12.84 -12.74 22.22
N TYR A 452 -12.04 -12.17 23.13
CA TYR A 452 -12.34 -12.23 24.57
C TYR A 452 -13.65 -11.51 24.91
N TYR A 453 -13.85 -10.31 24.35
CA TYR A 453 -15.09 -9.56 24.55
C TYR A 453 -16.31 -10.36 24.11
N LEU A 454 -16.27 -10.97 22.92
CA LEU A 454 -17.37 -11.78 22.40
C LEU A 454 -17.64 -13.01 23.26
N ASN A 455 -16.59 -13.69 23.74
CA ASN A 455 -16.76 -14.83 24.63
C ASN A 455 -17.43 -14.42 25.96
N SER A 456 -16.93 -13.36 26.61
CA SER A 456 -17.55 -12.81 27.81
C SER A 456 -19.00 -12.36 27.59
N TYR A 457 -19.27 -11.78 26.42
CA TYR A 457 -20.63 -11.35 26.05
C TYR A 457 -21.60 -12.51 25.92
N GLU A 458 -21.22 -13.58 25.22
CA GLU A 458 -22.04 -14.77 25.06
C GLU A 458 -22.28 -15.49 26.40
N GLN A 459 -21.25 -15.59 27.25
CA GLN A 459 -21.40 -16.16 28.59
C GLN A 459 -22.36 -15.32 29.47
N ALA A 460 -22.21 -13.99 29.47
CA ALA A 460 -23.12 -13.10 30.18
C ALA A 460 -24.55 -13.19 29.64
N LYS A 461 -24.72 -13.30 28.31
CA LYS A 461 -26.03 -13.46 27.67
C LYS A 461 -26.71 -14.78 28.08
N SER A 462 -25.97 -15.88 28.08
CA SER A 462 -26.48 -17.18 28.53
C SER A 462 -26.91 -17.12 30.00
N ALA A 463 -26.05 -16.60 30.88
CA ALA A 463 -26.33 -16.51 32.31
C ALA A 463 -27.51 -15.58 32.63
N LEU A 464 -27.65 -14.45 31.92
CA LEU A 464 -28.82 -13.58 32.07
C LEU A 464 -30.12 -14.23 31.58
N THR A 465 -30.06 -15.04 30.52
CA THR A 465 -31.22 -15.75 29.99
C THR A 465 -31.66 -16.89 30.93
N GLU A 466 -30.73 -17.49 31.66
CA GLU A 466 -31.02 -18.45 32.74
C GLU A 466 -31.63 -17.76 33.97
N LEU A 467 -31.18 -16.54 34.30
CA LEU A 467 -31.70 -15.77 35.43
C LEU A 467 -33.15 -15.31 35.20
N ILE A 468 -33.48 -14.89 33.97
CA ILE A 468 -34.82 -14.42 33.61
C ILE A 468 -35.06 -14.56 32.10
N GLU A 469 -36.22 -15.14 31.77
CA GLU A 469 -36.66 -15.29 30.39
C GLU A 469 -37.05 -13.93 29.80
N MET A 470 -36.35 -13.51 28.74
CA MET A 470 -36.67 -12.29 28.00
C MET A 470 -36.19 -12.36 26.54
N PRO A 471 -36.71 -11.51 25.65
CA PRO A 471 -36.23 -11.44 24.27
C PRO A 471 -34.72 -11.09 24.20
N ASN A 472 -33.97 -11.70 23.28
CA ASN A 472 -32.53 -11.45 23.11
C ASN A 472 -32.14 -9.97 23.05
N HIS A 473 -32.90 -9.15 22.33
CA HIS A 473 -32.62 -7.72 22.20
C HIS A 473 -32.79 -6.93 23.53
N TYR A 474 -33.50 -7.47 24.53
CA TYR A 474 -33.53 -6.92 25.88
C TYR A 474 -32.23 -7.25 26.60
N VAL A 475 -31.80 -8.52 26.57
CA VAL A 475 -30.52 -8.96 27.15
C VAL A 475 -29.36 -8.14 26.58
N ASP A 476 -29.30 -8.01 25.25
CA ASP A 476 -28.25 -7.27 24.56
C ASP A 476 -28.19 -5.80 25.02
N ARG A 477 -29.36 -5.17 25.24
CA ARG A 477 -29.48 -3.79 25.70
C ARG A 477 -29.15 -3.62 27.18
N ILE A 478 -29.47 -4.62 28.00
CA ILE A 478 -29.16 -4.65 29.44
C ILE A 478 -27.65 -4.80 29.64
N ILE A 479 -27.00 -5.78 29.00
CA ILE A 479 -25.55 -5.97 29.06
C ILE A 479 -24.84 -4.66 28.68
N ARG A 480 -25.22 -4.06 27.53
CA ARG A 480 -24.64 -2.79 27.09
C ARG A 480 -24.83 -1.68 28.13
N SER A 481 -26.04 -1.53 28.67
CA SER A 481 -26.30 -0.48 29.67
C SER A 481 -25.51 -0.70 30.96
N ILE A 482 -25.33 -1.95 31.41
CA ILE A 482 -24.53 -2.28 32.59
C ILE A 482 -23.07 -1.89 32.36
N GLN A 483 -22.50 -2.25 31.21
CA GLN A 483 -21.12 -1.90 30.85
C GLN A 483 -20.92 -0.39 30.73
N GLU A 484 -21.79 0.31 29.99
CA GLU A 484 -21.65 1.76 29.74
C GLU A 484 -21.84 2.62 31.00
N ASN A 485 -22.60 2.14 31.98
CA ASN A 485 -22.96 2.91 33.18
C ASN A 485 -22.37 2.33 34.47
N ASN A 486 -21.35 1.47 34.37
CA ASN A 486 -20.68 0.83 35.50
C ASN A 486 -21.66 0.14 36.48
N GLY A 487 -22.69 -0.51 35.95
CA GLY A 487 -23.73 -1.20 36.72
C GLY A 487 -24.85 -0.31 37.26
N LYS A 488 -24.87 1.00 36.93
CA LYS A 488 -25.97 1.89 37.35
C LYS A 488 -27.16 1.77 36.40
N LEU A 489 -28.34 1.54 36.96
CA LEU A 489 -29.59 1.54 36.22
C LEU A 489 -29.93 2.97 35.77
N THR A 490 -30.05 3.18 34.45
CA THR A 490 -30.43 4.50 33.92
C THR A 490 -31.94 4.70 33.98
N ASN A 491 -32.39 5.94 34.20
CA ASN A 491 -33.81 6.29 34.18
C ASN A 491 -34.50 5.90 32.86
N LYS A 492 -33.77 6.00 31.73
CA LYS A 492 -34.27 5.60 30.41
C LYS A 492 -34.51 4.09 30.34
N LEU A 493 -33.54 3.29 30.78
CA LEU A 493 -33.66 1.83 30.77
C LEU A 493 -34.77 1.36 31.71
N ALA A 494 -34.87 1.93 32.92
CA ALA A 494 -35.92 1.60 33.88
C ALA A 494 -37.34 2.01 33.41
N LYS A 495 -37.44 3.01 32.53
CA LYS A 495 -38.72 3.41 31.92
C LYS A 495 -39.12 2.45 30.80
N ASP A 496 -38.16 2.04 29.98
CA ASP A 496 -38.40 1.13 28.85
C ASP A 496 -38.64 -0.31 29.33
N TYR A 497 -38.01 -0.71 30.44
CA TYR A 497 -38.10 -2.03 31.04
C TYR A 497 -38.43 -1.94 32.55
N PRO A 498 -39.72 -1.75 32.90
CA PRO A 498 -40.12 -1.53 34.29
C PRO A 498 -39.75 -2.64 35.28
N PHE A 499 -39.59 -3.88 34.79
CA PHE A 499 -39.18 -5.03 35.62
C PHE A 499 -37.76 -4.87 36.20
N LEU A 500 -36.90 -4.04 35.58
CA LEU A 500 -35.55 -3.74 36.09
C LEU A 500 -35.56 -2.87 37.35
N LYS A 501 -36.72 -2.34 37.78
CA LYS A 501 -36.85 -1.59 39.03
C LYS A 501 -36.80 -2.49 40.27
N ASP A 502 -36.89 -3.81 40.09
CA ASP A 502 -36.56 -4.75 41.15
C ASP A 502 -35.05 -4.65 41.44
N GLU A 503 -34.72 -4.07 42.58
CA GLU A 503 -33.33 -3.85 42.99
C GLU A 503 -32.56 -5.15 43.14
N GLN A 504 -33.20 -6.23 43.62
CA GLN A 504 -32.55 -7.51 43.81
C GLN A 504 -32.21 -8.15 42.47
N LEU A 505 -33.16 -8.16 41.53
CA LEU A 505 -32.94 -8.67 40.18
C LEU A 505 -31.87 -7.85 39.45
N TRP A 506 -31.90 -6.51 39.55
CA TRP A 506 -30.89 -5.66 38.92
C TRP A 506 -29.49 -5.94 39.46
N GLN A 507 -29.31 -6.10 40.77
CA GLN A 507 -28.00 -6.43 41.35
C GLN A 507 -27.51 -7.79 40.87
N GLN A 508 -28.38 -8.81 40.80
CA GLN A 508 -28.01 -10.12 40.24
C GLN A 508 -27.58 -10.03 38.78
N MET A 509 -28.29 -9.26 37.96
CA MET A 509 -27.90 -9.02 36.56
C MET A 509 -26.55 -8.33 36.45
N VAL A 510 -26.29 -7.32 37.30
CA VAL A 510 -25.02 -6.60 37.34
C VAL A 510 -23.87 -7.52 37.76
N GLU A 511 -24.10 -8.38 38.76
CA GLU A 511 -23.12 -9.35 39.24
C GLU A 511 -22.77 -10.36 38.14
N VAL A 512 -23.78 -10.97 37.51
CA VAL A 512 -23.60 -11.88 36.37
C VAL A 512 -22.77 -11.23 35.25
N VAL A 513 -23.07 -9.98 34.88
CA VAL A 513 -22.31 -9.29 33.83
C VAL A 513 -20.88 -8.99 34.29
N ARG A 514 -20.67 -8.57 35.55
CA ARG A 514 -19.32 -8.29 36.08
C ARG A 514 -18.44 -9.53 36.17
N GLU A 515 -18.99 -10.65 36.62
CA GLU A 515 -18.26 -11.92 36.72
C GLU A 515 -17.75 -12.38 35.34
N ASN A 516 -18.58 -12.25 34.31
CA ASN A 516 -18.23 -12.69 32.96
C ASN A 516 -17.26 -11.75 32.22
N PHE A 517 -17.28 -10.45 32.53
CA PHE A 517 -16.37 -9.46 31.92
C PHE A 517 -15.16 -9.11 32.80
N GLN A 518 -15.06 -9.66 34.01
CA GLN A 518 -14.01 -9.37 35.00
C GLN A 518 -13.86 -7.85 35.32
N ILE A 519 -14.99 -7.13 35.47
CA ILE A 519 -15.06 -5.67 35.74
C ILE A 519 -15.46 -5.38 37.19
#